data_AF-S7QPL9-F1
#
_entry.id   AF-S7QPL9-F1
#
_cell.length_a   1.000
_cell.length_b   1.000
_cell.length_c   1.000
_cell.angle_alpha   90.00
_cell.angle_beta   90.00
_cell.angle_gamma   90.00
#
_symmetry.space_group_name_H-M   'P 1'
#
loop_
_entity.id
_entity.type
_entity.pdbx_description
1 polymer ?
#
loop_
_entity_poly.entity_id
_entity_poly.type
_entity_poly.pdbx_seq_one_letter_code
_entity_poly.pdbx_strand_id
1 'polypeptide(L)' 'MPGIHHIALLKFLPSIPPDVKFRACELAVELLQRIPQVNNMKVGPPADRASSRGYDFALTMDFDSREAFRAYNAHPMHAE' A
#
# COMPACT_ATOMS: atom_id res chain seq x y z
N MET A 1 21.28 4.44 -7.96
CA MET A 1 20.01 3.81 -7.53
C MET A 1 20.25 2.31 -7.49
N PRO A 2 19.95 1.64 -6.36
CA PRO A 2 18.65 0.99 -6.33
C PRO A 2 17.99 1.07 -4.95
N GLY A 3 17.03 1.99 -4.81
CA GLY A 3 15.98 1.79 -3.82
C GLY A 3 15.07 0.64 -4.24
N ILE A 4 14.34 0.05 -3.30
CA ILE A 4 13.31 -0.95 -3.57
C ILE A 4 11.98 -0.21 -3.69
N HIS A 5 11.30 -0.37 -4.83
CA HIS A 5 9.91 0.04 -4.99
C HIS A 5 9.00 -1.12 -4.63
N HIS A 6 8.20 -0.94 -3.58
CA HIS A 6 7.18 -1.89 -3.19
C HIS A 6 5.83 -1.43 -3.74
N ILE A 7 5.19 -2.30 -4.51
CA ILE A 7 3.91 -2.03 -5.16
C ILE A 7 2.95 -3.16 -4.78
N ALA A 8 1.88 -2.80 -4.08
CA ALA A 8 0.79 -3.70 -3.74
C ALA A 8 -0.47 -3.30 -4.52
N LEU A 9 -1.04 -4.24 -5.29
CA LEU A 9 -2.33 -4.08 -5.94
C LEU A 9 -3.40 -4.73 -5.09
N LEU A 10 -4.38 -3.95 -4.66
CA LEU A 10 -5.42 -4.35 -3.72
C LEU A 10 -6.71 -4.67 -4.47
N LYS A 11 -7.25 -5.86 -4.21
CA LYS A 11 -8.56 -6.30 -4.72
C LYS A 11 -9.42 -6.72 -3.55
N PHE A 12 -10.51 -6.00 -3.32
CA PHE A 12 -11.44 -6.28 -2.23
C PHE A 12 -12.50 -7.28 -2.69
N LEU A 13 -13.11 -7.97 -1.73
CA LEU A 13 -14.28 -8.79 -2.01
C LEU A 13 -15.41 -7.91 -2.60
N PRO A 14 -16.22 -8.44 -3.54
CA PRO A 14 -17.29 -7.67 -4.18
C PRO A 14 -18.35 -7.13 -3.21
N SER A 15 -18.52 -7.78 -2.06
CA SER A 15 -19.47 -7.40 -1.01
C SER A 15 -19.05 -6.17 -0.20
N ILE A 16 -17.81 -5.70 -0.32
CA ILE A 16 -17.30 -4.58 0.46
C ILE A 16 -17.75 -3.25 -0.17
N PRO A 17 -18.47 -2.39 0.58
CA PRO A 17 -18.89 -1.08 0.10
C PRO A 17 -17.71 -0.18 -0.30
N PRO A 18 -17.83 0.66 -1.35
CA PRO A 18 -16.73 1.49 -1.82
C PRO A 18 -16.10 2.40 -0.75
N ASP A 19 -16.92 3.04 0.09
CA ASP A 19 -16.49 3.89 1.20
C ASP A 19 -15.64 3.13 2.22
N VAL A 20 -15.99 1.88 2.52
CA VAL A 20 -15.20 0.99 3.39
C VAL A 20 -13.84 0.68 2.77
N LYS A 21 -13.77 0.47 1.44
CA LYS A 21 -12.50 0.24 0.74
C LYS A 21 -11.58 1.47 0.81
N PHE A 22 -12.13 2.66 0.58
CA PHE A 22 -11.39 3.92 0.71
C PHE A 22 -10.86 4.11 2.13
N ARG A 23 -11.72 3.91 3.15
CA ARG A 23 -11.30 4.08 4.54
C ARG A 23 -10.22 3.08 4.95
N ALA A 24 -10.30 1.84 4.48
CA ALA A 24 -9.24 0.85 4.70
C ALA A 24 -7.89 1.29 4.12
N CYS A 25 -7.89 1.92 2.94
CA CYS A 25 -6.67 2.44 2.32
C CYS A 25 -6.11 3.66 3.08
N GLU A 26 -6.97 4.57 3.56
CA GLU A 26 -6.54 5.70 4.40
C GLU A 26 -5.88 5.22 5.69
N LEU A 27 -6.51 4.25 6.37
CA LEU A 27 -5.97 3.67 7.60
C LEU A 27 -4.61 3.00 7.36
N ALA A 28 -4.46 2.27 6.24
CA ALA A 28 -3.18 1.68 5.87
C ALA A 28 -2.08 2.75 5.68
N VAL A 29 -2.40 3.89 5.06
CA VAL A 29 -1.44 5.01 4.96
C VAL A 29 -1.14 5.59 6.33
N GLU A 30 -2.16 5.89 7.13
CA GLU A 30 -2.02 6.46 8.48
C GLU A 30 -1.08 5.62 9.36
N LEU A 31 -1.19 4.29 9.26
CA LEU A 31 -0.40 3.33 10.02
C LEU A 31 1.01 3.16 9.44
N LEU A 32 1.12 2.80 8.16
CA LEU A 32 2.39 2.38 7.57
C LEU A 32 3.36 3.55 7.33
N GLN A 33 2.87 4.77 7.10
CA GLN A 33 3.74 5.95 6.96
C GLN A 33 4.51 6.30 8.24
N ARG A 34 4.10 5.74 9.38
CA ARG A 34 4.79 5.91 10.68
C ARG A 34 5.98 4.97 10.84
N ILE A 35 6.13 3.98 9.95
CA ILE A 35 7.26 3.05 9.97
C ILE A 35 8.49 3.77 9.37
N PRO A 36 9.61 3.90 10.11
CA PRO A 36 10.73 4.74 9.69
C PRO A 36 11.38 4.37 8.35
N GLN A 37 11.22 3.12 7.90
CA GLN A 37 11.79 2.64 6.64
C GLN A 37 10.95 3.03 5.42
N VAL A 38 9.72 3.49 5.61
CA VAL A 38 8.77 3.79 4.53
C VAL A 38 9.00 5.20 4.00
N ASN A 39 9.34 5.30 2.72
CA ASN A 39 9.48 6.58 2.01
C ASN A 39 8.43 6.70 0.89
N ASN A 40 8.03 7.93 0.56
CA ASN A 40 7.19 8.24 -0.61
C ASN A 40 5.90 7.39 -0.73
N MET A 41 5.27 7.04 0.39
CA MET A 41 4.06 6.23 0.37
C MET A 41 2.91 6.96 -0.34
N LYS A 42 2.24 6.26 -1.25
CA LYS A 42 1.05 6.74 -1.97
C LYS A 42 0.03 5.62 -2.06
N VAL A 43 -1.25 5.98 -2.01
CA VAL A 43 -2.36 5.06 -2.27
C VAL A 43 -3.37 5.74 -3.17
N GLY A 44 -4.03 4.97 -4.03
CA GLY A 44 -5.09 5.53 -4.87
C GLY A 44 -5.81 4.49 -5.71
N PRO A 45 -7.02 4.82 -6.19
CA PRO A 45 -7.76 3.98 -7.12
C PRO A 45 -7.12 4.01 -8.52
N PRO A 46 -7.43 3.04 -9.40
CA PRO A 46 -7.03 3.12 -10.79
C PRO A 46 -7.65 4.34 -11.46
N ALA A 47 -6.86 5.05 -12.28
CA ALA A 47 -7.35 6.18 -13.07
C ALA A 47 -8.37 5.76 -14.14
N ASP A 48 -8.20 4.57 -14.71
CA ASP A 48 -9.17 3.91 -15.57
C ASP A 48 -9.53 2.55 -14.99
N ARG A 49 -10.83 2.36 -14.68
CA ARG A 49 -11.31 1.09 -14.16
C ARG A 49 -11.27 -0.04 -15.19
N ALA A 50 -11.39 0.25 -16.50
CA ALA A 50 -11.45 -0.79 -17.52
C ALA A 50 -10.12 -1.56 -17.63
N SER A 51 -8.99 -0.88 -17.50
CA SER A 51 -7.64 -1.47 -17.51
C SER A 51 -7.18 -2.02 -16.16
N SER A 52 -7.96 -1.84 -15.08
CA SER A 52 -7.57 -2.24 -13.71
C SER A 52 -7.54 -3.74 -13.45
N ARG A 53 -8.08 -4.57 -14.36
CA ARG A 53 -8.25 -6.04 -14.16
C ARG A 53 -8.99 -6.40 -12.85
N GLY A 54 -9.82 -5.47 -12.38
CA GLY A 54 -10.59 -5.60 -11.14
C GLY A 54 -9.79 -5.38 -9.86
N TYR A 55 -8.60 -4.78 -9.93
CA TYR A 55 -7.96 -4.21 -8.75
C TYR A 55 -8.62 -2.86 -8.42
N ASP A 56 -8.89 -2.65 -7.14
CA ASP A 56 -9.61 -1.47 -6.64
C ASP A 56 -8.65 -0.33 -6.31
N PHE A 57 -7.43 -0.64 -5.84
CA PHE A 57 -6.43 0.33 -5.41
C PHE A 57 -5.00 -0.15 -5.69
N ALA A 58 -4.08 0.78 -5.78
CA ALA A 58 -2.64 0.53 -5.67
C ALA A 58 -2.08 1.27 -4.46
N LEU A 59 -1.15 0.62 -3.77
CA LEU A 59 -0.35 1.20 -2.70
C LEU A 59 1.12 1.05 -3.08
N THR A 60 1.85 2.16 -3.08
CA THR A 60 3.26 2.21 -3.48
C THR A 60 4.08 2.87 -2.40
N MET A 61 5.28 2.37 -2.17
CA MET A 61 6.26 3.00 -1.28
C MET A 61 7.68 2.62 -1.69
N ASP A 62 8.62 3.41 -1.21
CA ASP A 62 10.04 3.28 -1.50
C ASP A 62 10.79 2.87 -0.24
N PHE A 63 11.84 2.08 -0.42
CA PHE A 63 12.80 1.73 0.63
C PHE A 63 14.22 1.97 0.13
N ASP A 64 15.10 2.39 1.03
CA ASP A 64 16.50 2.67 0.68
C ASP A 64 17.31 1.40 0.35
N SER A 65 16.87 0.25 0.84
CA SER A 65 17.56 -1.03 0.64
C SER A 65 16.64 -2.24 0.84
N ARG A 66 17.16 -3.43 0.52
CA ARG A 66 16.47 -4.69 0.82
C ARG A 66 16.36 -4.91 2.33
N GLU A 67 17.36 -4.50 3.10
CA GLU A 67 17.36 -4.55 4.57
C GLU A 67 16.21 -3.70 5.13
N ALA A 68 16.02 -2.48 4.62
CA ALA A 68 14.93 -1.59 5.02
C ALA A 68 13.56 -2.22 4.73
N PHE A 69 13.39 -2.81 3.55
CA PHE A 69 12.17 -3.55 3.21
C PHE A 69 11.91 -4.73 4.17
N ARG A 70 12.95 -5.51 4.52
CA ARG A 70 12.81 -6.63 5.47
C ARG A 70 12.42 -6.13 6.88
N ALA A 71 13.01 -5.03 7.32
CA ALA A 71 12.68 -4.41 8.61
C ALA A 71 11.23 -3.90 8.64
N TYR A 72 10.77 -3.23 7.58
CA TYR A 72 9.37 -2.86 7.40
C TYR A 72 8.44 -4.07 7.48
N ASN A 73 8.74 -5.13 6.73
CA ASN A 73 7.87 -6.30 6.63
C ASN A 73 7.71 -7.05 7.97
N ALA A 74 8.71 -6.95 8.85
CA ALA A 74 8.69 -7.54 10.20
C ALA A 74 8.22 -6.55 11.29
N HIS A 75 7.92 -5.30 10.94
CA HIS A 75 7.55 -4.28 11.91
C HIS A 75 6.16 -4.58 12.50
N PRO A 76 5.93 -4.43 13.82
CA PRO A 76 4.62 -4.73 14.43
C PRO A 76 3.45 -3.98 13.78
N MET A 77 3.64 -2.71 13.41
CA MET A 77 2.63 -1.91 12.71
C MET A 77 2.32 -2.38 11.28
N HIS A 78 3.17 -3.23 10.68
CA HIS A 78 2.86 -3.84 9.39
C HIS A 78 1.92 -5.04 9.54
N ALA A 79 1.87 -5.66 10.73
CA ALA A 79 1.06 -6.84 11.01
C ALA A 79 -0.33 -6.54 11.60
N GLU A 80 -0.54 -5.31 12.09
CA GLU A 80 -1.82 -4.80 12.62
C GLU A 80 -2.81 -4.48 11.49
#